data_AF-A0A832DK30-F1
#
_entry.id   AF-A0A832DK30-F1
#
_cell.length_a   1.000
_cell.length_b   1.000
_cell.length_c   1.000
_cell.angle_alpha   90.00
_cell.angle_beta   90.00
_cell.angle_gamma   90.00
#
_symmetry.space_group_name_H-M   'P 1'
#
loop_
_entity.id
_entity.type
_entity.pdbx_description
1 polymer ?
#
loop_
_entity_poly.entity_id
_entity_poly.type
_entity_poly.pdbx_seq_one_letter_code
_entity_poly.pdbx_strand_id
1 'polypeptide(L)'
;MILAMLGLAGCQPAFQQADVDKVTAEVRANLGGKGFTVDEVQFVKETPTKLKGFARFHRDVALVGRINGAWRCEATMASNEARYIWSCAP
;
A
#
# COMPACT_ATOMS: atom_id res chain seq x y z
N MET A 1 -41.76 -19.54 -14.50
CA MET A 1 -41.13 -18.23 -14.77
C MET A 1 -40.50 -17.72 -13.49
N ILE A 2 -39.17 -17.81 -13.33
CA ILE A 2 -38.38 -16.82 -12.56
C ILE A 2 -37.02 -16.72 -13.26
N LEU A 3 -36.80 -15.60 -13.95
CA LEU A 3 -35.54 -15.18 -14.54
C LEU A 3 -34.51 -14.96 -13.43
N ALA A 4 -33.48 -15.80 -13.35
CA ALA A 4 -32.26 -15.43 -12.63
C ALA A 4 -31.42 -14.55 -13.56
N MET A 5 -31.64 -13.24 -13.48
CA MET A 5 -30.72 -12.25 -14.02
C MET A 5 -29.39 -12.40 -13.27
N LEU A 6 -28.46 -13.18 -13.83
CA LEU A 6 -27.05 -13.05 -13.53
C LEU A 6 -26.61 -11.72 -14.14
N GLY A 7 -26.97 -10.64 -13.46
CA GLY A 7 -26.33 -9.35 -13.67
C GLY A 7 -24.85 -9.58 -13.48
N LEU A 8 -24.10 -9.47 -14.58
CA LEU A 8 -22.68 -9.18 -14.54
C LEU A 8 -22.55 -7.87 -13.76
N ALA A 9 -22.53 -7.96 -12.43
CA ALA A 9 -21.95 -6.93 -11.60
C ALA A 9 -20.51 -6.87 -12.07
N GLY A 10 -20.22 -5.94 -12.99
CA GLY A 10 -18.87 -5.67 -13.41
C GLY A 10 -18.08 -5.44 -12.13
N CYS A 11 -17.21 -6.39 -11.78
CA CYS A 11 -16.33 -6.26 -10.63
C CYS A 11 -15.46 -5.04 -10.92
N GLN A 12 -15.90 -3.88 -10.45
CA GLN A 12 -15.07 -2.69 -10.49
C GLN A 12 -13.86 -3.02 -9.62
N PRO A 13 -12.64 -2.88 -10.17
CA PRO A 13 -11.43 -3.20 -9.41
C PRO A 13 -11.42 -2.38 -8.14
N ALA A 14 -11.20 -3.05 -7.01
CA ALA A 14 -11.15 -2.41 -5.73
C ALA A 14 -10.14 -3.12 -4.83
N PHE A 15 -9.36 -2.34 -4.08
CA PHE A 15 -8.43 -2.86 -3.09
C PHE A 15 -9.20 -3.71 -2.07
N GLN A 16 -8.82 -4.98 -1.97
CA GLN A 16 -9.23 -5.85 -0.89
C GLN A 16 -8.23 -5.77 0.26
N GLN A 17 -8.60 -6.26 1.45
CA GLN A 17 -7.71 -6.25 2.61
C GLN A 17 -6.39 -6.98 2.32
N ALA A 18 -6.44 -8.09 1.60
CA ALA A 18 -5.25 -8.83 1.18
C ALA A 18 -4.29 -8.00 0.31
N ASP A 19 -4.82 -7.11 -0.55
CA ASP A 19 -3.99 -6.21 -1.35
C ASP A 19 -3.33 -5.15 -0.47
N VAL A 20 -4.07 -4.60 0.51
CA VAL A 20 -3.54 -3.63 1.49
C VAL A 20 -2.42 -4.26 2.32
N ASP A 21 -2.62 -5.49 2.80
CA ASP A 21 -1.63 -6.24 3.57
C ASP A 21 -0.38 -6.52 2.74
N LYS A 22 -0.57 -6.90 1.47
CA LYS A 22 0.53 -7.15 0.53
C LYS A 22 1.33 -5.88 0.23
N VAL A 23 0.68 -4.76 -0.09
CA VAL A 23 1.35 -3.46 -0.29
C VAL A 23 2.11 -3.07 0.99
N THR A 24 1.51 -3.29 2.15
CA THR A 24 2.15 -3.00 3.45
C THR A 24 3.42 -3.82 3.65
N ALA A 25 3.41 -5.12 3.33
CA ALA A 25 4.59 -5.97 3.37
C ALA A 25 5.66 -5.54 2.34
N GLU A 26 5.27 -5.18 1.12
CA GLU A 26 6.18 -4.71 0.07
C GLU A 26 6.88 -3.40 0.46
N VAL A 27 6.15 -2.46 1.06
CA VAL A 27 6.73 -1.20 1.58
C VAL A 27 7.73 -1.48 2.69
N ARG A 28 7.40 -2.37 3.64
CA ARG A 28 8.31 -2.77 4.71
C ARG A 28 9.58 -3.39 4.16
N ALA A 29 9.45 -4.30 3.18
CA ALA A 29 10.58 -4.95 2.54
C ALA A 29 11.45 -3.96 1.77
N ASN A 30 10.86 -2.98 1.07
CA ASN A 30 11.61 -1.96 0.33
C ASN A 30 12.43 -1.05 1.26
N LEU A 31 11.83 -0.57 2.34
CA LEU A 31 12.52 0.23 3.36
C LEU A 31 13.60 -0.57 4.09
N GLY A 32 13.29 -1.83 4.45
CA GLY A 32 14.24 -2.77 5.03
C GLY A 32 15.45 -3.01 4.12
N GLY A 33 15.22 -3.22 2.82
CA GLY A 33 16.28 -3.36 1.81
C GLY A 33 17.15 -2.11 1.64
N LYS A 34 16.66 -0.93 2.04
CA LYS A 34 17.41 0.33 2.06
C LYS A 34 18.17 0.55 3.38
N GLY A 35 18.07 -0.38 4.33
CA GLY A 35 18.73 -0.31 5.64
C GLY A 35 17.97 0.50 6.68
N PHE A 36 16.67 0.71 6.49
CA PHE A 36 15.80 1.31 7.51
C PHE A 36 15.01 0.22 8.26
N THR A 37 14.83 0.41 9.55
CA THR A 37 13.89 -0.36 10.37
C THR A 37 12.54 0.34 10.33
N VAL A 38 11.50 -0.36 9.89
CA VAL A 38 10.16 0.22 9.76
C VAL A 38 9.41 0.09 11.07
N ASP A 39 9.03 1.23 11.66
CA ASP A 39 8.25 1.29 12.90
C ASP A 39 6.76 1.09 12.60
N GLU A 40 6.27 1.70 11.53
CA GLU A 40 4.84 1.73 11.21
C GLU A 40 4.62 1.91 9.72
N VAL A 41 3.62 1.21 9.18
CA VAL A 41 3.08 1.47 7.83
C VAL A 41 1.57 1.45 7.97
N GLN A 42 0.93 2.51 7.49
CA GLN A 42 -0.53 2.61 7.48
C GLN A 42 -1.00 3.03 6.09
N PHE A 43 -2.07 2.39 5.62
CA PHE A 43 -2.79 2.78 4.43
C PHE A 43 -4.25 3.00 4.78
N VAL A 44 -4.81 4.07 4.22
CA VAL A 44 -6.23 4.36 4.20
C VAL A 44 -6.73 4.30 2.75
N LYS A 45 -7.95 3.80 2.60
CA LYS A 45 -8.61 3.72 1.30
C LYS A 45 -9.18 5.08 0.93
N GLU A 46 -8.55 5.76 -0.02
CA GLU A 46 -9.02 7.06 -0.53
C GLU A 46 -10.18 6.86 -1.51
N THR A 47 -10.04 5.87 -2.40
CA THR A 47 -11.08 5.44 -3.35
C THR A 47 -11.06 3.91 -3.46
N PRO A 48 -12.04 3.28 -4.13
CA PRO A 48 -11.97 1.84 -4.41
C PRO A 48 -10.64 1.39 -5.01
N THR A 49 -10.07 2.20 -5.92
CA THR A 49 -8.84 1.91 -6.67
C THR A 49 -7.62 2.67 -6.17
N LYS A 50 -7.69 3.40 -5.05
CA LYS A 50 -6.56 4.20 -4.54
C LYS A 50 -6.40 4.08 -3.03
N LEU A 51 -5.19 3.74 -2.60
CA LEU A 51 -4.74 3.81 -1.22
C LEU A 51 -3.79 5.00 -1.07
N LYS A 52 -3.92 5.70 0.06
CA LYS A 52 -2.95 6.70 0.53
C LYS A 52 -2.52 6.34 1.93
N GLY A 53 -1.30 6.66 2.29
CA GLY A 53 -0.73 6.21 3.54
C GLY A 53 0.61 6.81 3.82
N PHE A 54 1.27 6.26 4.82
CA PHE A 54 2.62 6.63 5.20
C PHE A 54 3.37 5.44 5.78
N ALA A 55 4.69 5.53 5.73
CA ALA A 55 5.60 4.63 6.40
C ALA A 55 6.53 5.44 7.30
N ARG A 56 6.54 5.14 8.60
CA ARG A 56 7.52 5.65 9.56
C ARG A 56 8.60 4.61 9.77
N PHE A 57 9.83 5.09 9.80
CA PHE A 57 10.98 4.23 9.93
C PHE A 57 12.11 4.97 10.64
N HIS A 58 13.09 4.21 11.08
CA HIS A 58 14.32 4.75 11.63
C HIS A 58 15.52 4.01 11.09
N ARG A 59 16.70 4.60 11.28
CA ARG A 59 17.98 3.95 11.07
C ARG A 59 18.94 4.43 12.14
N ASP A 60 19.62 3.48 12.77
CA ASP A 60 20.71 3.79 13.68
C ASP A 60 21.97 4.01 12.86
N VAL A 61 22.57 5.19 13.04
CA VAL A 61 23.81 5.58 12.38
C VAL A 61 24.88 5.73 13.45
N ALA A 62 25.98 5.00 13.31
CA ALA A 62 27.11 5.11 14.21
C ALA A 62 27.54 6.58 14.35
N LEU A 63 27.78 7.03 15.59
CA LEU A 63 28.18 8.40 15.96
C LEU A 63 27.12 9.49 15.81
N VAL A 64 26.02 9.28 15.07
CA VAL A 64 24.93 10.26 14.90
C VAL A 64 23.69 9.88 15.75
N GLY A 65 23.54 8.60 16.09
CA GLY A 65 22.39 8.08 16.81
C GLY A 65 21.25 7.67 15.88
N ARG A 66 20.02 7.70 16.39
CA ARG A 66 18.82 7.25 15.67
C ARG A 66 18.26 8.37 14.80
N ILE A 67 18.21 8.14 13.49
CA ILE A 67 17.55 9.03 12.54
C ILE A 67 16.15 8.47 12.28
N ASN A 68 15.12 9.26 12.53
CA ASN A 68 13.73 8.90 12.21
C ASN A 68 13.31 9.58 10.91
N GLY A 69 12.49 8.90 10.11
CA GLY A 69 11.94 9.38 8.87
C GLY A 69 10.48 8.94 8.69
N ALA A 70 9.77 9.67 7.84
CA ALA A 70 8.44 9.29 7.40
C ALA A 70 8.33 9.55 5.90
N TRP A 71 7.86 8.57 5.15
CA TRP A 71 7.56 8.71 3.73
C TRP A 71 6.06 8.59 3.51
N ARG A 72 5.52 9.38 2.59
CA ARG A 72 4.16 9.20 2.11
C ARG A 72 4.14 8.09 1.10
N CYS A 73 3.13 7.23 1.21
CA CYS A 73 2.97 6.08 0.33
C CYS A 73 1.60 6.14 -0.34
N GLU A 74 1.55 5.81 -1.62
CA GLU A 74 0.30 5.70 -2.37
C GLU A 74 0.29 4.40 -3.18
N ALA A 75 -0.88 3.81 -3.36
CA ALA A 75 -1.08 2.68 -4.27
C ALA A 75 -2.30 2.92 -5.14
N THR A 76 -2.20 2.66 -6.45
CA THR A 76 -3.28 2.86 -7.42
C THR A 76 -3.46 1.60 -8.23
N MET A 77 -4.70 1.09 -8.30
CA MET A 77 -5.10 -0.01 -9.18
C MET A 77 -5.38 0.48 -10.60
N ALA A 78 -4.97 -0.29 -11.59
CA ALA A 78 -5.41 -0.11 -12.96
C ALA A 78 -6.93 -0.36 -13.06
N SER A 79 -7.61 0.39 -13.91
CA SER A 79 -9.09 0.35 -14.05
C SER A 79 -9.63 -0.94 -14.68
N ASN A 80 -8.75 -1.78 -15.21
CA ASN A 80 -9.05 -2.88 -16.13
C ASN A 80 -8.33 -4.19 -15.76
N GLU A 81 -7.47 -4.20 -14.75
CA GLU A 81 -6.76 -5.40 -14.28
C GLU A 81 -6.62 -5.37 -12.75
N ALA A 82 -6.53 -6.53 -12.11
CA ALA A 82 -6.17 -6.67 -10.68
C ALA A 82 -4.66 -6.40 -10.44
N ARG A 83 -4.10 -5.43 -11.17
CA ARG A 83 -2.72 -4.95 -11.03
C ARG A 83 -2.75 -3.57 -10.40
N TYR A 84 -1.85 -3.36 -9.45
CA TYR A 84 -1.65 -2.08 -8.80
C TYR A 84 -0.19 -1.64 -8.90
N ILE A 85 0.02 -0.33 -8.86
CA ILE A 85 1.34 0.29 -8.72
C ILE A 85 1.34 1.01 -7.39
N TRP A 86 2.42 0.88 -6.63
CA TRP A 86 2.62 1.65 -5.41
C TRP A 86 3.96 2.36 -5.42
N SER A 87 4.03 3.44 -4.65
CA SER A 87 5.25 4.22 -4.47
C SER A 87 5.29 4.80 -3.06
N CYS A 88 6.50 5.03 -2.55
CA CYS A 88 6.74 5.79 -1.34
C CYS A 88 7.81 6.84 -1.58
N ALA A 89 7.56 8.07 -1.16
CA ALA A 89 8.47 9.19 -1.31
C ALA A 89 8.53 10.05 -0.03
N PRO A 90 9.66 10.75 0.23
CA PRO A 90 9.77 11.72 1.31
C PRO A 90 8.71 12.82 1.28
#